data_AF-A0A9X1RKL5-F1
#
_entry.id   AF-A0A9X1RKL5-F1
#
_cell.length_a   1.000
_cell.length_b   1.000
_cell.length_c   1.000
_cell.angle_alpha   90.00
_cell.angle_beta   90.00
_cell.angle_gamma   90.00
#
_symmetry.space_group_name_H-M   'P 1'
#
loop_
_entity.id
_entity.type
_entity.pdbx_description
1 polymer ?
#
loop_
_entity_poly.entity_id
_entity_poly.type
_entity_poly.pdbx_seq_one_letter_code
_entity_poly.pdbx_strand_id
1 'polypeptide(L)'
;MAIRPDVLSTDPAALTEMVLALDAENEKLRVAMQTLKEMIFGKRSERLATLVAEQLELELDDLETSVTPPAAANDDAPAVKPSDKLRKKARRNIGALPKHLPRCEQVLEPEVTACPCCQGQLHKIGEDVSEVLE
;
A
#
# COMPACT_ATOMS: atom_id res chain seq x y z
N MET A 1 27.62 -0.09 13.29
CA MET A 1 28.92 -0.66 13.72
C MET A 1 29.77 0.52 14.15
N ALA A 2 30.18 0.59 15.42
CA ALA A 2 30.99 1.72 15.88
C ALA A 2 32.40 1.59 15.28
N ILE A 3 32.84 2.60 14.54
CA ILE A 3 34.21 2.66 14.00
C ILE A 3 35.13 2.75 15.22
N ARG A 4 35.96 1.73 15.45
CA ARG A 4 36.99 1.77 16.50
C ARG A 4 38.22 2.49 15.93
N PRO A 5 38.56 3.69 16.41
CA PRO A 5 39.64 4.48 15.84
C PRO A 5 41.02 3.85 16.07
N ASP A 6 41.14 2.96 17.06
CA ASP A 6 42.39 2.32 17.47
C ASP A 6 42.98 1.33 16.44
N VAL A 7 42.27 1.08 15.33
CA VAL A 7 42.66 0.13 14.27
C VAL A 7 42.99 0.85 12.96
N LEU A 8 42.88 2.18 12.92
CA LEU A 8 43.17 2.97 11.73
C LEU A 8 44.68 3.17 11.55
N SER A 9 45.14 3.06 10.30
CA SER A 9 46.50 3.42 9.94
C SER A 9 46.77 4.90 10.27
N THR A 10 47.95 5.22 10.80
CA THR A 10 48.38 6.60 11.07
C THR A 10 48.99 7.27 9.83
N ASP A 11 49.29 6.49 8.79
CA ASP A 11 49.85 7.01 7.54
C ASP A 11 48.75 7.68 6.68
N PRO A 12 48.87 8.98 6.34
CA PRO A 12 47.87 9.68 5.53
C PRO A 12 47.67 9.06 4.15
N ALA A 13 48.71 8.47 3.54
CA ALA A 13 48.56 7.84 2.22
C ALA A 13 47.65 6.60 2.29
N ALA A 14 47.90 5.71 3.25
CA ALA A 14 47.07 4.52 3.48
C ALA A 14 45.62 4.87 3.84
N LEU A 15 45.41 5.97 4.57
CA LEU A 15 44.05 6.46 4.87
C LEU A 15 43.33 6.96 3.61
N THR A 16 44.03 7.68 2.72
CA THR A 16 43.42 8.15 1.46
C THR A 16 43.00 7.00 0.55
N GLU A 17 43.81 5.94 0.44
CA GLU A 17 43.47 4.76 -0.34
C GLU A 17 42.23 4.04 0.23
N MET A 18 42.16 3.92 1.56
CA MET A 18 41.02 3.30 2.24
C MET A 18 39.73 4.09 2.05
N VAL A 19 39.79 5.42 2.10
CA VAL A 19 38.63 6.29 1.87
C VAL A 19 38.14 6.14 0.43
N LEU A 20 39.03 6.15 -0.56
CA LEU A 20 38.66 5.96 -1.97
C LEU A 20 38.03 4.58 -2.21
N ALA A 21 38.56 3.53 -1.57
CA ALA A 21 37.99 2.19 -1.66
C ALA A 21 36.57 2.11 -1.05
N LEU A 22 36.38 2.72 0.12
CA LEU A 22 35.08 2.79 0.80
C LEU A 22 34.07 3.64 0.04
N ASP A 23 34.49 4.75 -0.58
CA ASP A 23 33.63 5.58 -1.41
C ASP A 23 33.17 4.81 -2.65
N ALA A 24 34.08 4.10 -3.32
CA ALA A 24 33.72 3.24 -4.45
C ALA A 24 32.76 2.10 -4.05
N GLU A 25 32.92 1.52 -2.86
CA GLU A 25 31.97 0.53 -2.33
C GLU A 25 30.61 1.15 -2.01
N ASN A 26 30.59 2.33 -1.38
CA ASN A 26 29.37 3.08 -1.10
C ASN A 26 28.61 3.44 -2.37
N GLU A 27 29.30 3.86 -3.42
CA GLU A 27 28.68 4.14 -4.72
C GLU A 27 28.02 2.89 -5.31
N LYS A 28 28.71 1.75 -5.32
CA LYS A 28 28.15 0.46 -5.76
C LYS A 28 26.91 0.08 -4.96
N LEU A 29 26.96 0.20 -3.64
CA LEU A 29 25.84 -0.11 -2.76
C LEU A 29 24.66 0.84 -2.97
N ARG A 30 24.91 2.13 -3.20
CA ARG A 30 23.87 3.12 -3.50
C ARG A 30 23.16 2.81 -4.81
N VAL A 31 23.90 2.45 -5.85
CA VAL A 31 23.32 2.03 -7.13
C VAL A 31 22.47 0.78 -6.96
N ALA A 32 22.98 -0.24 -6.26
CA ALA A 32 22.21 -1.46 -5.98
C ALA A 32 20.93 -1.18 -5.14
N MET A 33 20.99 -0.25 -4.20
CA MET A 33 19.81 0.17 -3.43
C MET A 33 18.80 0.92 -4.30
N GLN A 34 19.25 1.77 -5.23
CA GLN A 34 18.36 2.47 -6.17
C GLN A 34 17.66 1.47 -7.09
N THR A 35 18.39 0.53 -7.69
CA THR A 35 17.79 -0.48 -8.58
C THR A 35 16.78 -1.36 -7.85
N LEU A 36 17.06 -1.76 -6.60
CA LEU A 36 16.09 -2.51 -5.79
C LEU A 36 14.85 -1.67 -5.45
N LYS A 37 15.02 -0.39 -5.13
CA LYS A 37 13.89 0.52 -4.89
C LYS A 37 13.04 0.68 -6.14
N GLU A 38 13.65 0.81 -7.31
CA GLU A 38 12.94 0.85 -8.60
C GLU A 38 12.22 -0.47 -8.91
N MET A 39 12.80 -1.63 -8.59
CA MET A 39 12.10 -2.91 -8.79
C MET A 39 10.89 -3.07 -7.86
N ILE A 40 11.02 -2.68 -6.59
CA ILE A 40 9.96 -2.83 -5.58
C ILE A 40 8.88 -1.76 -5.75
N PHE A 41 9.29 -0.53 -6.01
CA PHE A 41 8.43 0.64 -6.00
C PHE A 41 8.23 1.28 -7.37
N GLY A 42 8.99 0.94 -8.42
CA GLY A 42 8.94 1.60 -9.74
C GLY A 42 7.54 1.65 -10.34
N LYS A 43 6.86 0.50 -10.38
CA LYS A 43 5.45 0.44 -10.84
C LYS A 43 4.49 1.26 -9.96
N ARG A 44 4.80 1.41 -8.66
CA ARG A 44 4.01 2.23 -7.72
C ARG A 44 4.36 3.72 -7.83
N SER A 45 5.61 4.08 -8.10
CA SER A 45 6.09 5.45 -8.22
C SER A 45 5.71 6.06 -9.56
N GLU A 46 5.71 5.29 -10.65
CA GLU A 46 5.14 5.73 -11.94
C GLU A 46 3.65 5.98 -11.80
N ARG A 47 2.91 5.05 -11.19
CA ARG A 47 1.48 5.22 -10.92
C ARG A 47 1.21 6.40 -9.99
N LEU A 48 2.06 6.63 -8.98
CA LEU A 48 1.94 7.81 -8.13
C LEU A 48 2.29 9.09 -8.89
N ALA A 49 3.31 9.09 -9.76
CA ALA A 49 3.66 10.27 -10.54
C ALA A 49 2.55 10.65 -11.52
N THR A 50 1.92 9.67 -12.19
CA THR A 50 0.76 9.93 -13.05
C THR A 50 -0.45 10.39 -12.24
N LEU A 51 -0.76 9.72 -11.12
CA LEU A 51 -1.88 10.12 -10.26
C LEU A 51 -1.68 11.51 -9.65
N VAL A 52 -0.45 11.85 -9.22
CA VAL A 52 -0.13 13.17 -8.67
C VAL A 52 -0.22 14.23 -9.76
N ALA A 53 0.24 13.98 -10.98
CA ALA A 53 0.09 14.93 -12.08
C ALA A 53 -1.39 15.19 -12.42
N GLU A 54 -2.20 14.13 -12.56
CA GLU A 54 -3.64 14.22 -12.83
C GLU A 54 -4.40 14.89 -11.66
N GLN A 55 -4.02 14.62 -10.41
CA GLN A 55 -4.63 15.25 -9.24
C GLN A 55 -4.22 16.72 -9.08
N LEU A 56 -2.98 17.09 -9.43
CA LEU A 56 -2.53 18.47 -9.38
C LEU A 56 -3.31 19.35 -10.36
N GLU A 57 -3.59 18.85 -11.56
CA GLU A 57 -4.44 19.54 -12.54
C GLU A 57 -5.86 19.76 -12.00
N LEU A 58 -6.46 18.76 -11.34
CA LEU A 58 -7.78 18.89 -10.70
C LEU A 58 -7.78 19.87 -9.53
N GLU A 59 -6.77 19.84 -8.65
CA GLU A 59 -6.67 20.77 -7.52
C GLU A 59 -6.49 22.22 -7.98
N LEU A 60 -5.79 22.47 -9.09
CA LEU A 60 -5.67 23.80 -9.68
C LEU A 60 -6.98 24.29 -10.28
N ASP A 61 -7.73 23.42 -10.97
CA ASP A 61 -9.06 23.74 -11.54
C ASP A 61 -10.09 24.04 -10.42
N ASP A 62 -10.02 23.32 -9.30
CA ASP A 62 -10.80 23.61 -8.09
C ASP A 62 -10.44 24.99 -7.50
N LEU A 63 -9.15 25.37 -7.48
CA LEU A 63 -8.72 26.70 -7.01
C LEU A 63 -9.14 27.83 -7.95
N GLU A 64 -9.16 27.60 -9.26
CA GLU A 64 -9.65 28.56 -10.26
C GLU A 64 -11.17 28.75 -10.16
N THR A 65 -11.91 27.69 -9.82
CA THR A 65 -13.38 27.72 -9.68
C THR A 65 -13.86 28.15 -8.28
N SER A 66 -13.02 28.05 -7.23
CA SER A 66 -13.38 28.35 -5.84
C SER A 66 -13.22 29.82 -5.42
N VAL A 67 -13.33 30.80 -6.32
CA VAL A 67 -13.22 32.24 -5.97
C VAL A 67 -14.30 32.69 -4.96
N THR A 68 -15.33 31.89 -4.69
CA THR A 68 -16.25 32.08 -3.57
C THR A 68 -15.87 31.21 -2.37
N PRO A 69 -15.44 31.79 -1.24
CA PRO A 69 -15.14 31.02 -0.03
C PRO A 69 -16.43 30.36 0.52
N PRO A 70 -16.41 29.07 0.90
CA PRO A 70 -17.52 28.45 1.60
C PRO A 70 -17.72 29.10 2.97
N ALA A 71 -18.98 29.26 3.37
CA ALA A 71 -19.33 29.79 4.69
C ALA A 71 -18.75 28.89 5.81
N ALA A 72 -18.27 29.51 6.88
CA ALA A 72 -17.62 28.83 8.00
C ALA A 72 -18.51 27.71 8.57
N ALA A 73 -18.03 26.47 8.49
CA ALA A 73 -18.61 25.33 9.19
C ALA A 73 -18.21 25.41 10.67
N ASN A 74 -18.99 26.11 11.49
CA ASN A 74 -18.81 26.04 12.94
C ASN A 74 -19.14 24.61 13.43
N ASP A 75 -18.18 24.02 14.15
CA ASP A 75 -18.19 22.66 14.72
C ASP A 75 -19.08 22.51 15.98
N ASP A 76 -20.26 23.15 16.04
CA ASP A 76 -21.11 23.13 17.24
C ASP A 76 -22.00 21.86 17.38
N ALA A 77 -21.65 20.75 16.75
CA ALA A 77 -22.38 19.48 16.91
C ALA A 77 -21.61 18.49 17.80
N PRO A 78 -22.22 17.97 18.89
CA PRO A 78 -21.52 17.05 19.79
C PRO A 78 -21.19 15.73 19.09
N ALA A 79 -19.92 15.33 19.18
CA ALA A 79 -19.38 14.12 18.56
C ALA A 79 -20.06 12.85 19.11
N VAL A 80 -20.79 12.15 18.23
CA VAL A 80 -21.32 10.81 18.51
C VAL A 80 -20.20 9.79 18.29
N LYS A 81 -19.88 9.01 19.32
CA LYS A 81 -18.89 7.93 19.28
C LYS A 81 -19.25 6.90 18.20
N PRO A 82 -18.31 6.45 17.34
CA PRO A 82 -18.62 5.45 16.33
C PRO A 82 -18.83 4.09 16.99
N SER A 83 -20.00 3.48 16.79
CA SER A 83 -20.26 2.08 17.12
C SER A 83 -19.40 1.15 16.27
N ASP A 84 -19.08 -0.02 16.82
CA ASP A 84 -18.46 -1.16 16.11
C ASP A 84 -19.26 -1.48 14.84
N LYS A 85 -18.82 -0.94 13.70
CA LYS A 85 -19.40 -1.23 12.40
C LYS A 85 -18.55 -2.32 11.76
N LEU A 86 -19.16 -3.48 11.51
CA LEU A 86 -18.65 -4.45 10.53
C LEU A 86 -18.21 -3.67 9.28
N ARG A 87 -16.98 -3.95 8.81
CA ARG A 87 -16.42 -3.32 7.61
C ARG A 87 -17.44 -3.44 6.48
N LYS A 88 -17.96 -2.29 6.01
CA LYS A 88 -18.89 -2.26 4.88
C LYS A 88 -18.17 -2.83 3.65
N LYS A 89 -18.75 -3.86 3.01
CA LYS A 89 -18.29 -4.38 1.71
C LYS A 89 -18.13 -3.21 0.74
N ALA A 90 -17.02 -3.21 0.00
CA ALA A 90 -16.74 -2.20 -1.00
C ALA A 90 -17.88 -2.18 -2.02
N ARG A 91 -18.60 -1.06 -2.11
CA ARG A 91 -19.64 -0.82 -3.11
C ARG A 91 -18.97 -0.52 -4.45
N ARG A 92 -18.25 -1.48 -5.02
CA ARG A 92 -17.93 -1.44 -6.44
C ARG A 92 -19.20 -1.89 -7.16
N ASN A 93 -19.62 -1.14 -8.19
CA ASN A 93 -20.77 -1.48 -9.03
C ASN A 93 -20.45 -2.70 -9.90
N ILE A 94 -20.25 -3.86 -9.27
CA ILE A 94 -20.57 -5.16 -9.85
C ILE A 94 -21.96 -5.44 -9.28
N GLY A 95 -22.99 -4.85 -9.91
CA GLY A 95 -24.36 -5.03 -9.47
C GLY A 95 -24.69 -6.53 -9.49
N ALA A 96 -25.33 -7.03 -8.43
CA ALA A 96 -25.84 -8.39 -8.41
C ALA A 96 -26.70 -8.63 -9.67
N LEU A 97 -26.51 -9.77 -10.31
CA LEU A 97 -27.27 -10.20 -11.47
C LEU A 97 -28.76 -10.23 -11.13
N PRO A 98 -29.62 -9.81 -12.07
CA PRO A 98 -31.06 -9.84 -11.88
C PRO A 98 -31.58 -11.20 -11.36
N LYS A 99 -32.53 -11.16 -10.42
CA LYS A 99 -33.11 -12.36 -9.77
C LYS A 99 -33.82 -13.34 -10.71
N HIS A 100 -34.21 -12.87 -11.89
CA HIS A 100 -34.97 -13.66 -12.87
C HIS A 100 -34.06 -14.51 -13.79
N LEU A 101 -32.75 -14.29 -13.76
CA LEU A 101 -31.82 -15.14 -14.47
C LEU A 101 -31.72 -16.50 -13.78
N PRO A 102 -31.58 -17.61 -14.54
CA PRO A 102 -31.30 -18.90 -13.96
C PRO A 102 -29.99 -18.82 -13.15
N ARG A 103 -30.02 -19.34 -11.92
CA ARG A 103 -28.87 -19.34 -11.01
C ARG A 103 -28.32 -20.76 -10.88
N CYS A 104 -27.02 -20.90 -11.09
CA CYS A 104 -26.27 -22.10 -10.76
C CYS A 104 -25.33 -21.77 -9.60
N GLU A 105 -25.55 -22.38 -8.43
CA GLU A 105 -24.74 -22.12 -7.24
C GLU A 105 -23.56 -23.10 -7.20
N GLN A 106 -22.34 -22.58 -7.18
CA GLN A 106 -21.11 -23.35 -6.95
C GLN A 106 -20.45 -22.90 -5.66
N VAL A 107 -20.43 -23.79 -4.66
CA VAL A 107 -19.80 -23.53 -3.37
C VAL A 107 -18.38 -24.08 -3.38
N LEU A 108 -17.39 -23.20 -3.14
CA LEU A 108 -15.98 -23.57 -3.04
C LEU A 108 -15.58 -23.61 -1.55
N GLU A 109 -15.52 -24.81 -0.98
CA GLU A 109 -15.03 -25.04 0.38
C GLU A 109 -13.68 -25.79 0.37
N PRO A 110 -12.83 -25.60 1.40
CA PRO A 110 -11.60 -26.35 1.52
C PRO A 110 -11.89 -27.85 1.74
N GLU A 111 -11.06 -28.72 1.15
CA GLU A 111 -11.21 -30.19 1.27
C GLU A 111 -11.14 -30.69 2.72
N VAL A 112 -10.39 -29.97 3.58
CA VAL A 112 -10.19 -30.32 4.98
C VAL A 112 -10.64 -29.16 5.86
N THR A 113 -11.65 -29.43 6.69
CA THR A 113 -12.21 -28.47 7.66
C THR A 113 -11.68 -28.67 9.08
N ALA A 114 -10.65 -29.51 9.25
CA ALA A 114 -9.95 -29.75 10.51
C ALA A 114 -8.57 -29.06 10.54
N CYS A 115 -8.19 -28.43 11.66
CA CYS A 115 -6.84 -27.87 11.77
C CYS A 115 -5.80 -29.01 11.71
N PRO A 116 -4.77 -28.92 10.86
CA PRO A 116 -3.66 -29.88 10.86
C PRO A 116 -2.86 -29.85 12.19
N CYS A 117 -3.03 -28.80 12.99
CA CYS A 117 -2.34 -28.55 14.25
C CYS A 117 -2.98 -29.22 15.48
N CYS A 118 -4.30 -29.16 15.59
CA CYS A 118 -5.05 -29.52 16.80
C CYS A 118 -6.30 -30.35 16.51
N GLN A 119 -6.56 -30.70 15.25
CA GLN A 119 -7.74 -31.43 14.77
C GLN A 119 -9.09 -30.76 15.12
N GLY A 120 -9.07 -29.51 15.58
CA GLY A 120 -10.27 -28.72 15.83
C GLY A 120 -10.98 -28.33 14.55
N GLN A 121 -12.30 -28.16 14.62
CA GLN A 121 -13.11 -27.66 13.50
C GLN A 121 -12.76 -26.20 13.19
N LEU A 122 -12.52 -25.91 11.91
CA LEU A 122 -12.34 -24.54 11.42
C LEU A 122 -13.69 -23.81 11.43
N HIS A 123 -13.68 -22.53 11.83
CA HIS A 123 -14.87 -21.67 11.80
C HIS A 123 -14.80 -20.72 10.60
N LYS A 124 -15.96 -20.36 10.04
CA LYS A 124 -16.07 -19.44 8.91
C LYS A 124 -15.80 -18.00 9.39
N ILE A 125 -14.75 -17.36 8.86
CA ILE A 125 -14.38 -15.96 9.19
C ILE A 125 -15.04 -14.97 8.23
N GLY A 126 -15.31 -15.39 6.99
CA GLY A 126 -15.96 -14.57 5.98
C GLY A 126 -16.34 -15.40 4.75
N GLU A 127 -17.20 -14.80 3.92
CA GLU A 127 -17.64 -15.36 2.64
C GLU A 127 -17.42 -14.32 1.53
N ASP A 128 -16.95 -14.79 0.37
CA ASP A 128 -16.90 -14.00 -0.85
C ASP A 128 -17.77 -14.67 -1.92
N VAL A 129 -18.55 -13.86 -2.63
CA VAL A 129 -19.56 -14.34 -3.57
C VAL A 129 -19.42 -13.53 -4.86
N SER A 130 -19.23 -14.24 -5.98
CA SER A 130 -19.17 -13.66 -7.32
C SER A 130 -20.24 -14.27 -8.21
N GLU A 131 -20.92 -13.44 -9.00
CA GLU A 131 -21.94 -13.88 -9.98
C GLU A 131 -21.39 -13.64 -11.40
N VAL A 132 -21.54 -14.62 -12.30
CA VAL A 132 -21.03 -14.59 -13.68
C VAL A 132 -22.15 -15.04 -14.64
N LEU A 133 -22.24 -14.43 -15.83
CA LEU A 133 -23.08 -14.88 -16.93
C LEU A 133 -22.27 -15.81 -17.84
N GLU A 134 -22.85 -16.94 -18.24
CA GLU A 134 -22.33 -17.81 -19.30
C GLU A 134 -22.85 -17.39 -20.68
#